data_AF-A0AAW9AB78-F1
#
_entry.id   AF-A0AAW9AB78-F1
#
_cell.length_a   1.000
_cell.length_b   1.000
_cell.length_c   1.000
_cell.angle_alpha   90.00
_cell.angle_beta   90.00
_cell.angle_gamma   90.00
#
_symmetry.space_group_name_H-M   'P 1'
#
loop_
_entity.id
_entity.type
_entity.pdbx_description
1 polymer ?
#
loop_
_entity_poly.entity_id
_entity_poly.type
_entity_poly.pdbx_seq_one_letter_code
_entity_poly.pdbx_strand_id
1 'polypeptide(L)'
;MVNKRKYVAFILMLVIVLSACGKDSTNRTALTPKSAIELATAWVEMENIVMAGGLYKESEYTTFMHKHLNYRYLAGHLDSKKKLNAEIRKFVTKKKAKRFIRKNGIIKYEKKLAQPETEDEEESLLIWEIATAREMKSKGRKMTFELTVPIGDTRTAEKFTVNYIYVKKAGWRIDKFNE
;
A
#
# COMPACT_ATOMS: atom_id res chain seq x y z
N MET A 1 -8.41 52.94 -63.73
CA MET A 1 -8.97 53.83 -62.69
C MET A 1 -9.43 53.02 -61.49
N VAL A 2 -8.59 53.00 -60.45
CA VAL A 2 -8.84 53.05 -58.98
C VAL A 2 -10.25 52.73 -58.41
N ASN A 3 -10.23 51.77 -57.46
CA ASN A 3 -11.02 51.64 -56.20
C ASN A 3 -12.48 51.13 -56.25
N LYS A 4 -12.97 50.28 -55.33
CA LYS A 4 -12.77 50.22 -53.86
C LYS A 4 -13.04 48.81 -53.30
N ARG A 5 -12.23 48.45 -52.30
CA ARG A 5 -12.35 47.30 -51.37
C ARG A 5 -13.72 47.18 -50.69
N LYS A 6 -14.17 45.95 -50.42
CA LYS A 6 -14.78 45.54 -49.14
C LYS A 6 -14.38 44.10 -48.77
N TYR A 7 -13.96 43.95 -47.52
CA TYR A 7 -13.47 42.74 -46.87
C TYR A 7 -14.61 41.73 -46.66
N VAL A 8 -14.34 40.43 -46.85
CA VAL A 8 -15.12 39.36 -46.22
C VAL A 8 -14.17 38.29 -45.68
N ALA A 9 -13.98 38.39 -44.36
CA ALA A 9 -13.81 37.35 -43.36
C ALA A 9 -13.07 36.04 -43.71
N PHE A 10 -11.88 35.95 -43.10
CA PHE A 10 -11.27 34.79 -42.46
C PHE A 10 -12.29 33.73 -41.97
N ILE A 11 -12.19 32.49 -42.46
CA ILE A 11 -12.68 31.30 -41.74
C ILE A 11 -11.53 30.28 -41.72
N LEU A 12 -10.75 30.37 -40.63
CA LEU A 12 -9.79 29.35 -40.23
C LEU A 12 -10.59 28.25 -39.51
N MET A 13 -10.89 27.15 -40.20
CA MET A 13 -11.60 26.02 -39.61
C MET A 13 -10.63 25.22 -38.73
N LEU A 14 -10.56 25.61 -37.46
CA LEU A 14 -9.85 24.90 -36.40
C LEU A 14 -10.59 23.58 -36.12
N VAL A 15 -10.11 22.47 -36.66
CA VAL A 15 -10.59 21.13 -36.29
C VAL A 15 -10.04 20.80 -34.91
N ILE A 16 -10.85 21.08 -33.88
CA ILE A 16 -10.63 20.60 -32.51
C ILE A 16 -10.88 19.09 -32.54
N VAL A 17 -9.81 18.30 -32.62
CA VAL A 17 -9.89 16.87 -32.29
C VAL A 17 -10.16 16.79 -30.79
N LEU A 18 -11.44 16.61 -30.45
CA LEU A 18 -11.89 16.27 -29.11
C LEU A 18 -11.02 15.12 -28.59
N SER A 19 -10.34 15.38 -27.47
CA SER A 19 -9.68 14.38 -26.66
C SER A 19 -10.60 13.17 -26.53
N ALA A 20 -10.20 12.07 -27.16
CA ALA A 20 -10.77 10.77 -26.85
C ALA A 20 -10.52 10.55 -25.36
N CYS A 21 -11.56 10.76 -24.56
CA CYS A 21 -11.58 10.33 -23.18
C CYS A 21 -11.50 8.81 -23.23
N GLY A 22 -10.27 8.29 -23.13
CA GLY A 22 -10.00 6.87 -23.10
C GLY A 22 -10.75 6.25 -21.94
N LYS A 23 -11.94 5.71 -22.22
CA LYS A 23 -12.63 4.77 -21.34
C LYS A 23 -11.75 3.54 -21.32
N ASP A 24 -10.87 3.50 -20.32
CA ASP A 24 -10.08 2.33 -19.95
C ASP A 24 -11.06 1.26 -19.46
N SER A 25 -11.69 0.56 -20.40
CA SER A 25 -12.72 -0.46 -20.19
C SER A 25 -12.09 -1.79 -19.78
N THR A 26 -11.20 -1.76 -18.79
CA THR A 26 -10.92 -2.97 -18.01
C THR A 26 -12.11 -3.22 -17.11
N ASN A 27 -12.88 -4.27 -17.41
CA ASN A 27 -13.94 -4.79 -16.56
C ASN A 27 -13.32 -5.20 -15.22
N ARG A 28 -13.26 -4.24 -14.30
CA ARG A 28 -12.57 -4.35 -13.03
C ARG A 28 -13.60 -4.26 -11.93
N THR A 29 -13.70 -5.31 -11.12
CA THR A 29 -14.51 -5.28 -9.92
C THR A 29 -14.01 -4.19 -8.97
N ALA A 30 -14.92 -3.28 -8.62
CA ALA A 30 -14.67 -2.27 -7.59
C ALA A 30 -14.31 -2.94 -6.26
N LEU A 31 -13.49 -2.29 -5.44
CA LEU A 31 -13.20 -2.79 -4.10
C LEU A 31 -14.45 -2.58 -3.25
N THR A 32 -14.96 -3.63 -2.62
CA THR A 32 -16.08 -3.53 -1.68
C THR A 32 -15.56 -3.18 -0.29
N PRO A 33 -16.40 -2.59 0.60
CA PRO A 33 -16.04 -2.36 2.00
C PRO A 33 -15.45 -3.59 2.70
N LYS A 34 -16.08 -4.76 2.53
CA LYS A 34 -15.61 -6.03 3.09
C LYS A 34 -14.20 -6.37 2.59
N SER A 35 -13.97 -6.36 1.28
CA SER A 35 -12.65 -6.65 0.71
C SER A 35 -11.58 -5.60 1.04
N ALA A 36 -11.98 -4.36 1.33
CA ALA A 36 -11.08 -3.31 1.79
C ALA A 36 -10.58 -3.62 3.21
N ILE A 37 -11.48 -4.04 4.11
CA ILE A 37 -11.15 -4.49 5.47
C ILE A 37 -10.26 -5.72 5.40
N GLU A 38 -10.66 -6.78 4.67
CA GLU A 38 -9.87 -8.02 4.56
C GLU A 38 -8.44 -7.75 4.09
N LEU A 39 -8.26 -6.88 3.10
CA LEU A 39 -6.93 -6.52 2.59
C LEU A 39 -6.11 -5.69 3.60
N ALA A 40 -6.77 -4.85 4.40
CA ALA A 40 -6.15 -4.07 5.47
C ALA A 40 -5.73 -4.97 6.65
N THR A 41 -6.61 -5.84 7.12
CA THR A 41 -6.33 -6.82 8.17
C THR A 41 -5.16 -7.72 7.78
N ALA A 42 -5.19 -8.32 6.59
CA ALA A 42 -4.09 -9.15 6.12
C ALA A 42 -2.77 -8.38 5.94
N TRP A 43 -2.82 -7.08 5.67
CA TRP A 43 -1.62 -6.24 5.67
C TRP A 43 -1.08 -6.04 7.09
N VAL A 44 -1.94 -5.74 8.07
CA VAL A 44 -1.54 -5.55 9.48
C VAL A 44 -0.93 -6.82 10.05
N GLU A 45 -1.54 -7.98 9.80
CA GLU A 45 -0.98 -9.28 10.20
C GLU A 45 0.41 -9.50 9.60
N MET A 46 0.57 -9.26 8.30
CA MET A 46 1.87 -9.42 7.62
C MET A 46 2.91 -8.39 8.10
N GLU A 47 2.48 -7.15 8.37
CA GLU A 47 3.32 -6.12 8.98
C GLU A 47 3.84 -6.59 10.35
N ASN A 48 2.97 -7.10 11.22
CA ASN A 48 3.34 -7.66 12.52
C ASN A 48 4.31 -8.84 12.40
N ILE A 49 4.04 -9.79 11.48
CA ILE A 49 4.95 -10.92 11.21
C ILE A 49 6.34 -10.41 10.81
N VAL A 50 6.44 -9.44 9.90
CA VAL A 50 7.74 -8.91 9.49
C VAL A 50 8.41 -8.14 10.63
N MET A 51 7.64 -7.36 11.40
CA MET A 51 8.16 -6.61 12.54
C MET A 51 8.66 -7.55 13.65
N ALA A 52 8.06 -8.71 13.86
CA ALA A 52 8.59 -9.76 14.75
C ALA A 52 9.88 -10.43 14.21
N GLY A 53 10.29 -10.13 12.97
CA GLY A 53 11.43 -10.76 12.30
C GLY A 53 11.04 -11.96 11.42
N GLY A 54 9.77 -12.34 11.45
CA GLY A 54 9.17 -13.46 10.75
C GLY A 54 8.90 -14.65 11.66
N LEU A 55 8.22 -15.66 11.10
CA LEU A 55 8.08 -16.99 11.66
C LEU A 55 9.43 -17.74 11.63
N TYR A 56 10.19 -17.65 12.73
CA TYR A 56 11.45 -18.36 12.90
C TYR A 56 11.24 -19.86 13.04
N LYS A 57 12.12 -20.63 12.41
CA LYS A 57 12.31 -22.05 12.76
C LYS A 57 13.26 -22.17 13.94
N GLU A 58 13.28 -23.36 14.56
CA GLU A 58 14.23 -23.69 15.61
C GLU A 58 15.68 -23.35 15.15
N SER A 59 16.44 -22.70 16.04
CA SER A 59 17.82 -22.26 15.81
C SER A 59 18.03 -21.23 14.69
N GLU A 60 16.98 -20.62 14.13
CA GLU A 60 17.14 -19.59 13.09
C GLU A 60 17.39 -18.18 13.66
N TYR A 61 16.87 -17.93 14.87
CA TYR A 61 17.01 -16.64 15.53
C TYR A 61 18.47 -16.35 15.85
N THR A 62 18.99 -15.29 15.24
CA THR A 62 20.39 -14.89 15.38
C THR A 62 20.50 -13.37 15.33
N THR A 63 21.31 -12.82 16.23
CA THR A 63 21.51 -11.39 16.39
C THR A 63 22.96 -10.99 16.14
N PHE A 64 23.19 -9.71 15.88
CA PHE A 64 24.52 -9.14 15.69
C PHE A 64 24.53 -7.64 15.94
N MET A 65 25.68 -7.11 16.36
CA MET A 65 25.84 -5.67 16.55
C MET A 65 26.22 -4.97 15.24
N HIS A 66 25.47 -3.93 14.87
CA HIS A 66 25.74 -3.09 13.70
C HIS A 66 25.47 -1.63 14.01
N LYS A 67 26.51 -0.78 13.87
CA LYS A 67 26.44 0.67 14.15
C LYS A 67 25.87 0.97 15.55
N HIS A 68 26.38 0.26 16.56
CA HIS A 68 25.98 0.41 17.97
C HIS A 68 24.51 0.06 18.27
N LEU A 69 23.83 -0.62 17.35
CA LEU A 69 22.49 -1.17 17.55
C LEU A 69 22.54 -2.69 17.40
N ASN A 70 21.74 -3.40 18.19
CA ASN A 70 21.56 -4.82 18.01
C ASN A 70 20.56 -5.06 16.87
N TYR A 71 20.89 -5.98 15.97
CA TYR A 71 20.07 -6.37 14.83
C TYR A 71 19.77 -7.85 14.91
N ARG A 72 18.59 -8.26 14.44
CA ARG A 72 18.23 -9.65 14.18
C ARG A 72 18.13 -9.93 12.70
N TYR A 73 18.60 -11.09 12.26
CA TYR A 73 18.32 -11.57 10.90
C TYR A 73 16.84 -11.92 10.76
N LEU A 74 16.24 -11.62 9.62
CA LEU A 74 14.87 -12.08 9.33
C LEU A 74 14.85 -13.60 9.11
N ALA A 75 13.75 -14.22 9.50
CA ALA A 75 13.49 -15.64 9.25
C ALA A 75 13.61 -16.01 7.76
N GLY A 76 13.87 -17.27 7.47
CA GLY A 76 14.34 -17.74 6.17
C GLY A 76 13.33 -17.56 5.04
N HIS A 77 12.04 -17.44 5.34
CA HIS A 77 11.01 -17.10 4.35
C HIS A 77 10.97 -15.59 4.02
N LEU A 78 11.75 -14.75 4.71
CA LEU A 78 11.87 -13.30 4.53
C LEU A 78 13.32 -12.82 4.31
N ASP A 79 14.33 -13.65 4.57
CA ASP A 79 15.77 -13.35 4.60
C ASP A 79 16.41 -12.72 3.35
N SER A 80 15.64 -12.47 2.29
CA SER A 80 16.13 -11.83 1.08
C SER A 80 15.11 -10.83 0.54
N LYS A 81 15.61 -9.82 -0.17
CA LYS A 81 14.75 -8.81 -0.83
C LYS A 81 13.70 -9.46 -1.72
N LYS A 82 14.01 -10.57 -2.40
CA LYS A 82 13.06 -11.27 -3.27
C LYS A 82 11.94 -11.89 -2.45
N LYS A 83 12.27 -12.64 -1.39
CA LYS A 83 11.31 -13.32 -0.53
C LYS A 83 10.43 -12.33 0.23
N LEU A 84 11.02 -11.36 0.93
CA LEU A 84 10.25 -10.32 1.64
C LEU A 84 9.30 -9.56 0.71
N ASN A 85 9.77 -9.14 -0.48
CA ASN A 85 8.90 -8.47 -1.44
C ASN A 85 7.80 -9.37 -1.99
N ALA A 86 8.04 -10.68 -2.13
CA ALA A 86 7.02 -11.62 -2.59
C ALA A 86 5.88 -11.73 -1.58
N GLU A 87 6.20 -11.72 -0.27
CA GLU A 87 5.22 -11.75 0.81
C GLU A 87 4.43 -10.44 0.93
N ILE A 88 5.10 -9.31 1.16
CA ILE A 88 4.38 -8.05 1.44
C ILE A 88 3.62 -7.49 0.23
N ARG A 89 4.09 -7.75 -1.00
CA ARG A 89 3.42 -7.24 -2.22
C ARG A 89 2.16 -8.02 -2.60
N LYS A 90 1.78 -9.05 -1.83
CA LYS A 90 0.43 -9.63 -1.87
C LYS A 90 -0.62 -8.59 -1.43
N PHE A 91 -0.23 -7.66 -0.55
CA PHE A 91 -1.15 -6.71 0.09
C PHE A 91 -0.90 -5.26 -0.34
N VAL A 92 0.37 -4.86 -0.46
CA VAL A 92 0.74 -3.45 -0.72
C VAL A 92 1.33 -3.20 -2.11
N THR A 93 1.32 -1.94 -2.53
CA THR A 93 2.02 -1.52 -3.76
C THR A 93 3.54 -1.66 -3.60
N LYS A 94 4.26 -1.79 -4.72
CA LYS A 94 5.74 -1.76 -4.71
C LYS A 94 6.29 -0.50 -4.02
N LYS A 95 5.60 0.63 -4.17
CA LYS A 95 5.99 1.91 -3.55
C LYS A 95 5.83 1.85 -2.03
N LYS A 96 4.70 1.37 -1.51
CA LYS A 96 4.46 1.19 -0.07
C LYS A 96 5.42 0.17 0.53
N ALA A 97 5.64 -0.98 -0.12
CA ALA A 97 6.64 -1.97 0.26
C ALA A 97 8.05 -1.37 0.45
N LYS A 98 8.50 -0.54 -0.51
CA LYS A 98 9.80 0.14 -0.40
C LYS A 98 9.85 1.14 0.77
N ARG A 99 8.75 1.84 1.06
CA ARG A 99 8.67 2.75 2.21
C ARG A 99 8.73 1.98 3.52
N PHE A 100 7.97 0.89 3.63
CA PHE A 100 7.95 0.00 4.81
C PHE A 100 9.35 -0.53 5.14
N ILE A 101 10.02 -1.18 4.18
CA ILE A 101 11.39 -1.72 4.35
C ILE A 101 12.37 -0.65 4.85
N ARG A 102 12.29 0.56 4.28
CA ARG A 102 13.18 1.67 4.67
C ARG A 102 12.84 2.24 6.04
N LYS A 103 11.54 2.43 6.34
CA LYS A 103 11.06 2.99 7.62
C LYS A 103 11.53 2.13 8.79
N ASN A 104 11.48 0.81 8.63
CA ASN A 104 11.80 -0.15 9.69
C ASN A 104 13.27 -0.57 9.70
N GLY A 105 14.15 0.17 9.03
CA GLY A 105 15.60 -0.09 9.10
C GLY A 105 16.01 -1.46 8.55
N ILE A 106 15.22 -2.09 7.67
CA ILE A 106 15.55 -3.41 7.14
C ILE A 106 16.73 -3.27 6.16
N ILE A 107 17.87 -3.84 6.53
CA ILE A 107 19.12 -3.80 5.78
C ILE A 107 19.47 -5.18 5.21
N LYS A 108 20.43 -5.19 4.27
CA LYS A 108 21.11 -6.41 3.86
C LYS A 108 22.45 -6.49 4.59
N TYR A 109 22.67 -7.55 5.34
CA TYR A 109 23.91 -7.84 6.05
C TYR A 109 24.29 -9.31 5.79
N GLU A 110 25.55 -9.58 5.44
CA GLU A 110 26.05 -10.93 5.12
C GLU A 110 25.12 -11.77 4.22
N LYS A 111 24.64 -11.15 3.14
CA LYS A 111 23.72 -11.73 2.15
C LYS A 111 22.27 -11.93 2.61
N LYS A 112 21.96 -11.87 3.91
CA LYS A 112 20.60 -11.94 4.47
C LYS A 112 20.01 -10.57 4.76
N LEU A 113 18.70 -10.51 4.94
CA LEU A 113 18.01 -9.33 5.47
C LEU A 113 18.03 -9.36 7.00
N ALA A 114 18.16 -8.19 7.59
CA ALA A 114 18.15 -7.98 9.04
C ALA A 114 17.44 -6.67 9.37
N GLN A 115 16.94 -6.56 10.59
CA GLN A 115 16.32 -5.34 11.11
C GLN A 115 16.77 -5.10 12.56
N PRO A 116 16.64 -3.87 13.08
CA PRO A 116 16.90 -3.61 14.49
C PRO A 116 16.10 -4.56 15.38
N GLU A 117 16.75 -5.07 16.42
CA GLU A 117 16.05 -5.84 17.44
C GLU A 117 15.17 -4.88 18.26
N THR A 118 13.94 -5.31 18.49
CA THR A 118 12.96 -4.63 19.34
C THR A 118 12.60 -5.59 20.46
N GLU A 119 12.71 -5.13 21.71
CA GLU A 119 12.30 -5.89 22.89
C GLU A 119 10.78 -5.83 23.11
N ASP A 120 10.15 -4.78 22.59
CA ASP A 120 8.72 -4.52 22.80
C ASP A 120 7.87 -5.11 21.67
N GLU A 121 7.10 -6.14 22.02
CA GLU A 121 5.93 -6.58 21.26
C GLU A 121 4.69 -6.14 22.04
N GLU A 122 4.16 -4.95 21.76
CA GLU A 122 2.84 -4.59 22.25
C GLU A 122 1.78 -5.23 21.36
N GLU A 123 0.99 -6.12 21.93
CA GLU A 123 -0.19 -6.66 21.26
C GLU A 123 -1.22 -5.54 21.05
N SER A 124 -1.71 -5.41 19.82
CA SER A 124 -2.74 -4.43 19.51
C SER A 124 -4.08 -4.86 20.10
N LEU A 125 -4.74 -3.94 20.80
CA LEU A 125 -6.13 -4.13 21.26
C LEU A 125 -7.17 -3.89 20.14
N LEU A 126 -6.75 -3.68 18.90
CA LEU A 126 -7.64 -3.41 17.77
C LEU A 126 -8.33 -4.70 17.28
N ILE A 127 -9.66 -4.70 17.26
CA ILE A 127 -10.47 -5.85 16.85
C ILE A 127 -10.87 -5.71 15.37
N TRP A 128 -10.01 -6.20 14.49
CA TRP A 128 -10.17 -6.08 13.03
C TRP A 128 -11.34 -6.90 12.48
N GLU A 129 -11.76 -7.94 13.18
CA GLU A 129 -12.85 -8.85 12.79
C GLU A 129 -14.20 -8.15 12.65
N ILE A 130 -14.43 -7.13 13.48
CA ILE A 130 -15.66 -6.33 13.50
C ILE A 130 -15.45 -4.90 12.97
N ALA A 131 -14.34 -4.67 12.27
CA ALA A 131 -14.09 -3.39 11.63
C ALA A 131 -15.18 -3.06 10.60
N THR A 132 -15.47 -1.77 10.44
CA THR A 132 -16.38 -1.28 9.41
C THR A 132 -15.64 -0.36 8.44
N ALA A 133 -16.15 -0.22 7.22
CA ALA A 133 -15.51 0.57 6.18
C ALA A 133 -16.52 1.47 5.48
N ARG A 134 -16.13 2.74 5.33
CA ARG A 134 -16.87 3.75 4.58
C ARG A 134 -16.03 4.19 3.38
N GLU A 135 -16.59 4.10 2.18
CA GLU A 135 -15.95 4.64 0.98
C GLU A 135 -15.92 6.18 1.08
N MET A 136 -14.74 6.76 0.97
CA MET A 136 -14.54 8.21 1.02
C MET A 136 -14.37 8.80 -0.38
N LYS A 137 -13.72 8.06 -1.28
CA LYS A 137 -13.40 8.52 -2.63
C LYS A 137 -13.18 7.35 -3.57
N SER A 138 -13.70 7.45 -4.78
CA SER A 138 -13.38 6.54 -5.88
C SER A 138 -13.09 7.32 -7.16
N LYS A 139 -11.96 7.02 -7.81
CA LYS A 139 -11.58 7.60 -9.09
C LYS A 139 -10.72 6.62 -9.90
N GLY A 140 -11.33 6.02 -10.92
CA GLY A 140 -10.66 5.13 -11.86
C GLY A 140 -9.97 3.97 -11.15
N ARG A 141 -8.63 3.98 -11.15
CA ARG A 141 -7.83 2.91 -10.53
C ARG A 141 -7.60 3.07 -9.03
N LYS A 142 -8.18 4.10 -8.38
CA LYS A 142 -7.92 4.44 -6.98
C LYS A 142 -9.21 4.48 -6.17
N MET A 143 -9.18 3.96 -4.95
CA MET A 143 -10.26 4.07 -3.97
C MET A 143 -9.67 4.39 -2.60
N THR A 144 -10.41 5.16 -1.80
CA THR A 144 -10.04 5.52 -0.43
C THR A 144 -11.18 5.12 0.49
N PHE A 145 -10.86 4.40 1.55
CA PHE A 145 -11.80 4.02 2.60
C PHE A 145 -11.34 4.61 3.93
N GLU A 146 -12.29 4.98 4.77
CA GLU A 146 -12.08 5.13 6.21
C GLU A 146 -12.53 3.82 6.87
N LEU A 147 -11.62 3.16 7.57
CA LEU A 147 -11.90 1.98 8.37
C LEU A 147 -12.07 2.41 9.83
N THR A 148 -13.11 1.92 10.49
CA THR A 148 -13.32 2.12 11.92
C THR A 148 -13.13 0.79 12.62
N VAL A 149 -12.14 0.71 13.50
CA VAL A 149 -11.70 -0.52 14.17
C VAL A 149 -11.89 -0.36 15.68
N PRO A 150 -12.78 -1.14 16.31
CA PRO A 150 -12.98 -1.10 17.76
C PRO A 150 -11.72 -1.45 18.55
N ILE A 151 -11.62 -0.93 19.78
CA ILE A 151 -10.49 -1.17 20.70
C ILE A 151 -10.99 -2.01 21.89
N GLY A 152 -10.60 -3.28 21.97
CA GLY A 152 -10.94 -4.18 23.07
C GLY A 152 -12.42 -4.14 23.46
N ASP A 153 -12.70 -4.25 24.76
CA ASP A 153 -14.05 -4.09 25.33
C ASP A 153 -14.42 -2.62 25.59
N THR A 154 -13.69 -1.68 25.01
CA THR A 154 -14.00 -0.26 25.15
C THR A 154 -15.16 0.14 24.24
N ARG A 155 -15.74 1.31 24.49
CA ARG A 155 -16.71 1.93 23.58
C ARG A 155 -16.05 2.86 22.56
N THR A 156 -14.74 2.75 22.36
CA THR A 156 -13.97 3.59 21.45
C THR A 156 -13.47 2.78 20.25
N ALA A 157 -13.10 3.50 19.20
CA ALA A 157 -12.59 2.92 17.97
C ALA A 157 -11.52 3.84 17.38
N GLU A 158 -10.54 3.23 16.72
CA GLU A 158 -9.56 3.95 15.92
C GLU A 158 -10.03 4.05 14.46
N LYS A 159 -9.68 5.15 13.80
CA LYS A 159 -10.01 5.40 12.40
C LYS A 159 -8.76 5.38 11.53
N PHE A 160 -8.78 4.53 10.51
CA PHE A 160 -7.70 4.40 9.54
C PHE A 160 -8.15 4.90 8.17
N THR A 161 -7.46 5.89 7.62
CA THR A 161 -7.64 6.25 6.20
C THR A 161 -6.73 5.40 5.34
N VAL A 162 -7.31 4.56 4.47
CA VAL A 162 -6.57 3.63 3.62
C VAL A 162 -6.82 3.91 2.15
N ASN A 163 -5.73 4.06 1.39
CA ASN A 163 -5.77 4.30 -0.05
C ASN A 163 -5.36 3.04 -0.81
N TYR A 164 -6.21 2.62 -1.73
CA TYR A 164 -6.03 1.43 -2.56
C TYR A 164 -5.85 1.79 -4.03
N ILE A 165 -5.01 1.03 -4.73
CA ILE A 165 -4.73 1.19 -6.16
C ILE A 165 -4.88 -0.15 -6.88
N TYR A 166 -5.44 -0.14 -8.09
CA TYR A 166 -5.34 -1.32 -8.97
C TYR A 166 -3.94 -1.49 -9.49
N VAL A 167 -3.44 -2.71 -9.36
CA VAL A 167 -2.27 -3.15 -10.09
C VAL A 167 -2.73 -4.20 -11.09
N LYS A 168 -2.54 -3.93 -12.39
CA LYS A 168 -2.89 -4.85 -13.48
C LYS A 168 -2.29 -6.23 -13.21
N LYS A 169 -3.09 -7.30 -13.39
CA LYS A 169 -2.77 -8.71 -13.08
C LYS A 169 -2.56 -9.07 -11.60
N ALA A 170 -2.48 -8.09 -10.69
CA ALA A 170 -2.28 -8.35 -9.27
C ALA A 170 -3.53 -8.06 -8.43
N GLY A 171 -4.42 -7.17 -8.88
CA GLY A 171 -5.63 -6.79 -8.16
C GLY A 171 -5.45 -5.49 -7.37
N TRP A 172 -6.32 -5.28 -6.38
CA TRP A 172 -6.23 -4.13 -5.48
C TRP A 172 -5.07 -4.28 -4.50
N ARG A 173 -4.35 -3.18 -4.24
CA ARG A 173 -3.23 -3.12 -3.29
C ARG A 173 -3.30 -1.83 -2.48
N ILE A 174 -2.85 -1.88 -1.23
CA ILE A 174 -2.73 -0.71 -0.35
C ILE A 174 -1.52 0.12 -0.79
N ASP A 175 -1.75 1.40 -1.10
CA ASP A 175 -0.71 2.37 -1.44
C ASP A 175 -0.34 3.28 -0.26
N LYS A 176 -1.31 3.59 0.59
CA LYS A 176 -1.11 4.32 1.85
C LYS A 176 -2.02 3.76 2.94
N PHE A 177 -1.51 3.71 4.15
CA PHE A 177 -2.22 3.23 5.32
C PHE A 177 -1.98 4.20 6.48
N ASN A 178 -2.95 5.07 6.74
CA ASN A 178 -2.85 6.16 7.73
C ASN A 178 -1.65 7.11 7.48
N GLU A 179 -1.42 7.49 6.20
CA GLU A 179 -0.33 8.38 5.74
C GLU A 179 -0.80 9.43 4.73
#